data_AF-A0A521M3H0-F1
#
_entry.id   AF-A0A521M3H0-F1
#
_cell.length_a   1.000
_cell.length_b   1.000
_cell.length_c   1.000
_cell.angle_alpha   90.00
_cell.angle_beta   90.00
_cell.angle_gamma   90.00
#
_symmetry.space_group_name_H-M   'P 1'
#
loop_
_entity.id
_entity.type
_entity.pdbx_description
1 polymer ?
#
loop_
_entity_poly.entity_id
_entity_poly.type
_entity_poly.pdbx_seq_one_letter_code
_entity_poly.pdbx_strand_id
1 'polypeptide(L)'
;MGTTIYPTVPVAQPEAEPWPVDEQTIRVDEMFARQLDNEFAGHVCGLLHDAETGVSAQRGEAALEAIAGAMPALGELKERTLTQAIGPRQRSILEPLIETRLDWAAGTLSRLAQRATVEVDDQSVAERIAGLNQDAATAWQDPAYLRKLGRTAVEELRYQGERRGWDPAETDTRVRAGLSDLYAGAIETAIRQEDLDGASALYDHARVVIALERQAAIDRRFVRAREVALYCDVDRDMAGIPLEPAGPPSAEVFAERAAELTPEDASDEVRAGIAQVAAHAQRRAERQWQKQQAEAGVAALDWFGKNPGRSFLAIPSDICDWLAPDQQRGLETLFIEGRLRTDRDLFERLDRQMIYEPDAFAGVDLDRHRLSLDDEDHARFAGAQKAITDGSSDSAIIRYRRARLGTDRALEAKGIDTDGPEARVIRANVRELLGDFEAVEGRSPNGQDVDGIVSGEVDGDLAQAKPPFVVPRMPTRTPRYQEPIPGASGKDAAKDIPSWARGQRPLVGENGKAAARRIMDEQYGPGKWSETGREYQQLKKHFDRGYRTPTTGFPMDMEA
;
A
#
# COMPACT_ATOMS: atom_id res chain seq x y z
N MET A 1 18.82 -98.80 21.40
CA MET A 1 17.89 -98.71 22.54
C MET A 1 16.49 -98.87 21.98
N GLY A 2 15.79 -99.96 22.31
CA GLY A 2 14.39 -100.14 21.92
C GLY A 2 13.46 -99.62 23.01
N THR A 3 12.30 -99.09 22.64
CA THR A 3 11.07 -99.22 23.44
C THR A 3 9.84 -99.00 22.54
N THR A 4 9.20 -100.12 22.22
CA THR A 4 7.77 -100.43 22.26
C THR A 4 6.75 -99.30 21.97
N ILE A 5 6.02 -99.51 20.88
CA ILE A 5 4.76 -98.85 20.51
C ILE A 5 3.63 -99.46 21.35
N TYR A 6 2.88 -98.64 22.08
CA TYR A 6 1.54 -98.99 22.57
C TYR A 6 0.51 -98.25 21.71
N PRO A 7 -0.51 -98.95 21.17
CA PRO A 7 -1.64 -98.29 20.52
C PRO A 7 -2.60 -97.80 21.62
N THR A 8 -2.68 -96.49 21.81
CA THR A 8 -3.73 -95.88 22.64
C THR A 8 -5.03 -95.90 21.84
N VAL A 9 -5.89 -96.86 22.18
CA VAL A 9 -7.29 -96.91 21.72
C VAL A 9 -7.96 -95.59 22.13
N PRO A 10 -8.65 -94.88 21.22
CA PRO A 10 -9.44 -93.73 21.61
C PRO A 10 -10.58 -94.20 22.51
N VAL A 11 -10.55 -93.76 23.76
CA VAL A 11 -11.70 -93.85 24.66
C VAL A 11 -12.81 -93.03 24.00
N ALA A 12 -13.80 -93.72 23.44
CA ALA A 12 -15.06 -93.12 23.03
C ALA A 12 -15.62 -92.39 24.26
N GLN A 13 -15.66 -91.06 24.20
CA GLN A 13 -16.53 -90.30 25.09
C GLN A 13 -17.94 -90.85 24.89
N PRO A 14 -18.67 -91.21 25.95
CA PRO A 14 -20.04 -91.65 25.81
C PRO A 14 -20.82 -90.53 25.11
N GLU A 15 -21.55 -90.88 24.05
CA GLU A 15 -22.61 -90.04 23.50
C GLU A 15 -23.45 -89.58 24.70
N ALA A 16 -23.41 -88.28 24.99
CA ALA A 16 -24.34 -87.71 25.93
C ALA A 16 -25.73 -88.03 25.41
N GLU A 17 -26.49 -88.84 26.16
CA GLU A 17 -27.90 -89.06 25.89
C GLU A 17 -28.54 -87.71 25.57
N PRO A 18 -29.33 -87.61 24.48
CA PRO A 18 -30.06 -86.39 24.20
C PRO A 18 -31.06 -86.20 25.35
N TRP A 19 -30.71 -85.31 26.28
CA TRP A 19 -31.65 -84.79 27.25
C TRP A 19 -32.93 -84.42 26.49
N PRO A 20 -34.13 -84.76 26.98
CA PRO A 20 -35.36 -84.41 26.29
C PRO A 20 -35.38 -82.90 26.16
N VAL A 21 -35.17 -82.42 24.93
CA VAL A 21 -35.20 -81.01 24.62
C VAL A 21 -36.67 -80.62 24.74
N ASP A 22 -37.04 -80.01 25.86
CA ASP A 22 -38.40 -79.53 26.00
C ASP A 22 -38.67 -78.49 24.90
N GLU A 23 -39.92 -78.40 24.45
CA GLU A 23 -40.35 -77.47 23.40
C GLU A 23 -39.99 -76.00 23.76
N GLN A 24 -39.81 -75.73 25.05
CA GLN A 24 -39.42 -74.45 25.60
C GLN A 24 -37.96 -74.09 25.30
N THR A 25 -37.02 -75.03 25.41
CA THR A 25 -35.60 -74.84 25.07
C THR A 25 -35.41 -74.62 23.57
N ILE A 26 -36.22 -75.29 22.74
CA ILE A 26 -36.26 -75.06 21.28
C ILE A 26 -36.62 -73.60 20.97
N ARG A 27 -37.71 -73.12 21.59
CA ARG A 27 -38.19 -71.75 21.39
C ARG A 27 -37.21 -70.70 21.90
N VAL A 28 -36.49 -70.98 22.99
CA VAL A 28 -35.46 -70.09 23.55
C VAL A 28 -34.26 -69.97 22.60
N ASP A 29 -33.77 -71.09 22.06
CA ASP A 29 -32.67 -71.08 21.07
C ASP A 29 -33.03 -70.33 19.79
N GLU A 30 -34.25 -70.53 19.28
CA GLU A 30 -34.75 -69.80 18.10
C GLU A 30 -34.91 -68.30 18.36
N MET A 31 -35.42 -67.91 19.54
CA MET A 31 -35.57 -66.52 19.91
C MET A 31 -34.21 -65.82 20.03
N PHE A 32 -33.22 -66.49 20.61
CA PHE A 32 -31.86 -65.96 20.74
C PHE A 32 -31.16 -65.83 19.39
N ALA A 33 -31.28 -66.85 18.51
CA ALA A 33 -30.75 -66.78 17.15
C ALA A 33 -31.38 -65.63 16.35
N ARG A 34 -32.69 -65.39 16.50
CA ARG A 34 -33.36 -64.22 15.88
C ARG A 34 -32.88 -62.89 16.44
N GLN A 35 -32.59 -62.81 17.73
CA GLN A 35 -32.04 -61.59 18.32
C GLN A 35 -30.66 -61.29 17.72
N LEU A 36 -29.76 -62.29 17.68
CA LEU A 36 -28.43 -62.13 17.10
C LEU A 36 -28.48 -61.82 15.59
N ASP A 37 -29.42 -62.41 14.84
CA ASP A 37 -29.64 -62.07 13.42
C ASP A 37 -30.08 -60.61 13.25
N ASN A 38 -31.01 -60.12 14.08
CA ASN A 38 -31.45 -58.72 14.01
C ASN A 38 -30.31 -57.74 14.34
N GLU A 39 -29.51 -58.04 15.36
CA GLU A 39 -28.34 -57.24 15.73
C GLU A 39 -27.29 -57.25 14.60
N PHE A 40 -27.02 -58.43 14.02
CA PHE A 40 -26.13 -58.57 12.87
C PHE A 40 -26.64 -57.76 11.67
N ALA A 41 -27.92 -57.89 11.31
CA ALA A 41 -28.53 -57.15 10.23
C ALA A 41 -28.48 -55.63 10.45
N GLY A 42 -28.67 -55.16 11.70
CA GLY A 42 -28.53 -53.76 12.07
C GLY A 42 -27.11 -53.23 11.82
N HIS A 43 -26.08 -53.99 12.21
CA HIS A 43 -24.69 -53.62 11.97
C HIS A 43 -24.31 -53.64 10.48
N VAL A 44 -24.77 -54.63 9.72
CA VAL A 44 -24.57 -54.67 8.25
C VAL A 44 -25.23 -53.46 7.59
N CYS A 45 -26.46 -53.12 7.97
CA CYS A 45 -27.15 -51.93 7.48
C CYS A 45 -26.41 -50.64 7.85
N GLY A 46 -25.92 -50.50 9.08
CA GLY A 46 -25.11 -49.35 9.48
C GLY A 46 -23.84 -49.22 8.64
N LEU A 47 -23.09 -50.30 8.46
CA LEU A 47 -21.86 -50.30 7.67
C LEU A 47 -22.10 -49.90 6.20
N LEU A 48 -23.20 -50.35 5.60
CA LEU A 48 -23.47 -50.08 4.18
C LEU A 48 -24.23 -48.77 3.95
N HIS A 49 -25.17 -48.41 4.82
CA HIS A 49 -26.22 -47.42 4.55
C HIS A 49 -26.33 -46.31 5.60
N ASP A 50 -25.42 -46.24 6.58
CA ASP A 50 -25.33 -45.05 7.42
C ASP A 50 -25.10 -43.80 6.54
N ALA A 51 -25.83 -42.72 6.84
CA ALA A 51 -25.92 -41.55 5.96
C ALA A 51 -24.62 -40.73 5.91
N GLU A 52 -23.78 -40.82 6.94
CA GLU A 52 -22.54 -40.05 7.04
C GLU A 52 -21.30 -40.94 6.81
N THR A 53 -21.34 -42.15 7.35
CA THR A 53 -20.17 -43.04 7.44
C THR A 53 -20.31 -44.33 6.63
N GLY A 54 -21.52 -44.64 6.16
CA GLY A 54 -21.79 -45.86 5.41
C GLY A 54 -21.13 -45.85 4.03
N VAL A 55 -20.80 -47.04 3.52
CA VAL A 55 -20.12 -47.19 2.21
C VAL A 55 -20.92 -46.53 1.09
N SER A 56 -22.25 -46.59 1.14
CA SER A 56 -23.12 -45.99 0.11
C SER A 56 -23.17 -44.45 0.13
N ALA A 57 -22.72 -43.80 1.21
CA ALA A 57 -22.60 -42.35 1.28
C ALA A 57 -21.32 -41.82 0.59
N GLN A 58 -20.31 -42.69 0.40
CA GLN A 58 -19.03 -42.33 -0.21
C GLN A 58 -19.10 -42.30 -1.74
N ARG A 59 -18.15 -41.61 -2.38
CA ARG A 59 -18.02 -41.50 -3.84
C ARG A 59 -16.58 -41.64 -4.33
N GLY A 60 -16.40 -41.99 -5.59
CA GLY A 60 -15.08 -42.09 -6.23
C GLY A 60 -14.08 -42.96 -5.44
N GLU A 61 -12.86 -42.47 -5.24
CA GLU A 61 -11.79 -43.21 -4.55
C GLU A 61 -12.15 -43.52 -3.09
N ALA A 62 -12.78 -42.58 -2.37
CA ALA A 62 -13.22 -42.79 -0.99
C ALA A 62 -14.24 -43.94 -0.87
N ALA A 63 -15.08 -44.14 -1.89
CA ALA A 63 -15.97 -45.29 -1.93
C ALA A 63 -15.21 -46.61 -2.14
N LEU A 64 -14.19 -46.63 -3.01
CA LEU A 64 -13.37 -47.82 -3.21
C LEU A 64 -12.60 -48.20 -1.94
N GLU A 65 -12.05 -47.21 -1.23
CA GLU A 65 -11.40 -47.41 0.08
C GLU A 65 -12.40 -47.93 1.13
N ALA A 66 -13.59 -47.33 1.21
CA ALA A 66 -14.63 -47.77 2.14
C ALA A 66 -15.11 -49.21 1.84
N ILE A 67 -15.21 -49.59 0.57
CA ILE A 67 -15.55 -50.96 0.14
C ILE A 67 -14.44 -51.94 0.55
N ALA A 68 -13.17 -51.57 0.34
CA ALA A 68 -12.03 -52.37 0.73
C ALA A 68 -11.99 -52.60 2.26
N GLY A 69 -12.40 -51.61 3.06
CA GLY A 69 -12.54 -51.72 4.50
C GLY A 69 -13.80 -52.48 4.98
N ALA A 70 -14.89 -52.47 4.21
CA ALA A 70 -16.14 -53.11 4.60
C ALA A 70 -16.09 -54.64 4.55
N MET A 71 -15.37 -55.23 3.58
CA MET A 71 -15.23 -56.68 3.44
C MET A 71 -14.63 -57.36 4.69
N PRO A 72 -13.47 -56.93 5.23
CA PRO A 72 -12.94 -57.50 6.47
C PRO A 72 -13.84 -57.21 7.68
N ALA A 73 -14.45 -56.03 7.77
CA ALA A 73 -15.36 -55.68 8.86
C ALA A 73 -16.60 -56.60 8.92
N LEU A 74 -17.14 -57.01 7.76
CA LEU A 74 -18.23 -57.99 7.66
C LEU A 74 -17.78 -59.39 8.12
N GLY A 75 -16.55 -59.79 7.80
CA GLY A 75 -15.95 -61.05 8.28
C GLY A 75 -15.80 -61.08 9.79
N GLU A 76 -15.23 -60.03 10.38
CA GLU A 76 -15.10 -59.88 11.84
C GLU A 76 -16.46 -59.82 12.53
N LEU A 77 -17.46 -59.19 11.92
CA LEU A 77 -18.81 -59.15 12.44
C LEU A 77 -19.42 -60.56 12.49
N LYS A 78 -19.27 -61.36 11.43
CA LYS A 78 -19.71 -62.76 11.40
C LYS A 78 -19.08 -63.58 12.52
N GLU A 79 -17.75 -63.51 12.67
CA GLU A 79 -17.04 -64.26 13.71
C GLU A 79 -17.48 -63.89 15.12
N ARG A 80 -17.65 -62.58 15.40
CA ARG A 80 -18.14 -62.09 16.69
C ARG A 80 -19.55 -62.58 16.98
N THR A 81 -20.46 -62.51 16.01
CA THR A 81 -21.85 -62.95 16.18
C THR A 81 -21.96 -64.46 16.37
N LEU A 82 -21.19 -65.28 15.63
CA LEU A 82 -21.17 -66.74 15.82
C LEU A 82 -20.56 -67.17 17.17
N THR A 83 -19.62 -66.38 17.70
CA THR A 83 -19.01 -66.61 19.02
C THR A 83 -20.01 -66.38 20.16
N GLN A 84 -20.98 -65.48 19.97
CA GLN A 84 -22.03 -65.18 20.95
C GLN A 84 -23.12 -66.27 21.04
N ALA A 85 -23.22 -67.16 20.04
CA ALA A 85 -24.11 -68.31 20.10
C ALA A 85 -23.58 -69.36 21.10
N ILE A 86 -24.36 -69.63 22.15
CA ILE A 86 -23.98 -70.42 23.34
C ILE A 86 -23.92 -71.93 23.03
N GLY A 87 -24.67 -72.41 22.02
CA GLY A 87 -24.78 -73.83 21.70
C GLY A 87 -24.72 -74.18 20.20
N PRO A 88 -24.37 -75.44 19.85
CA PRO A 88 -24.27 -75.91 18.46
C PRO A 88 -25.55 -75.71 17.63
N ARG A 89 -26.72 -75.83 18.28
CA ARG A 89 -28.02 -75.66 17.63
C ARG A 89 -28.28 -74.21 17.22
N GLN A 90 -28.02 -73.25 18.11
CA GLN A 90 -28.14 -71.83 17.80
C GLN A 90 -27.24 -71.45 16.62
N ARG A 91 -25.99 -71.96 16.59
CA ARG A 91 -25.08 -71.78 15.44
C ARG A 91 -25.65 -72.35 14.15
N SER A 92 -26.20 -73.57 14.19
CA SER A 92 -26.79 -74.21 13.00
C SER A 92 -28.01 -73.46 12.43
N ILE A 93 -28.72 -72.69 13.25
CA ILE A 93 -29.85 -71.83 12.82
C ILE A 93 -29.33 -70.49 12.30
N LEU A 94 -28.34 -69.90 12.97
CA LEU A 94 -27.86 -68.55 12.72
C LEU A 94 -26.92 -68.44 11.52
N GLU A 95 -26.05 -69.44 11.32
CA GLU A 95 -25.04 -69.42 10.25
C GLU A 95 -25.65 -69.25 8.84
N PRO A 96 -26.69 -70.00 8.42
CA PRO A 96 -27.31 -69.80 7.11
C PRO A 96 -27.95 -68.41 6.92
N LEU A 97 -28.47 -67.81 8.00
CA LEU A 97 -29.07 -66.46 7.97
C LEU A 97 -27.98 -65.40 7.78
N ILE A 98 -26.88 -65.53 8.53
CA ILE A 98 -25.71 -64.65 8.38
C ILE A 98 -25.14 -64.74 6.96
N GLU A 99 -24.97 -65.94 6.41
CA GLU A 99 -24.48 -66.10 5.03
C GLU A 99 -25.40 -65.41 4.02
N THR A 100 -26.72 -65.57 4.15
CA THR A 100 -27.69 -64.90 3.27
C THR A 100 -27.55 -63.37 3.32
N ARG A 101 -27.29 -62.81 4.50
CA ARG A 101 -27.08 -61.36 4.70
C ARG A 101 -25.75 -60.91 4.11
N LEU A 102 -24.69 -61.70 4.27
CA LEU A 102 -23.38 -61.43 3.70
C LEU A 102 -23.40 -61.48 2.18
N ASP A 103 -24.12 -62.42 1.57
CA ASP A 103 -24.31 -62.48 0.12
C ASP A 103 -25.03 -61.23 -0.41
N TRP A 104 -26.08 -60.78 0.28
CA TRP A 104 -26.75 -59.52 -0.05
C TRP A 104 -25.82 -58.31 0.08
N ALA A 105 -25.02 -58.26 1.16
CA ALA A 105 -24.05 -57.20 1.39
C ALA A 105 -22.97 -57.18 0.30
N ALA A 106 -22.42 -58.35 -0.07
CA ALA A 106 -21.43 -58.51 -1.13
C ALA A 106 -21.99 -58.07 -2.50
N GLY A 107 -23.23 -58.42 -2.82
CA GLY A 107 -23.90 -57.94 -4.04
C GLY A 107 -24.13 -56.43 -4.06
N THR A 108 -24.34 -55.81 -2.90
CA THR A 108 -24.46 -54.35 -2.77
C THR A 108 -23.10 -53.66 -2.91
N LEU A 109 -22.08 -54.15 -2.21
CA LEU A 109 -20.70 -53.67 -2.32
C LEU A 109 -20.18 -53.79 -3.76
N SER A 110 -20.49 -54.87 -4.47
CA SER A 110 -20.10 -55.06 -5.87
C SER A 110 -20.69 -53.99 -6.80
N ARG A 111 -21.98 -53.63 -6.62
CA ARG A 111 -22.62 -52.55 -7.40
C ARG A 111 -22.04 -51.18 -7.06
N LEU A 112 -21.76 -50.93 -5.78
CA LEU A 112 -21.10 -49.69 -5.35
C LEU A 112 -19.68 -49.59 -5.90
N ALA A 113 -18.93 -50.70 -5.94
CA ALA A 113 -17.59 -50.74 -6.50
C ALA A 113 -17.58 -50.43 -8.01
N GLN A 114 -18.51 -51.02 -8.76
CA GLN A 114 -18.66 -50.74 -10.20
C GLN A 114 -18.96 -49.25 -10.44
N ARG A 115 -19.89 -48.68 -9.68
CA ARG A 115 -20.23 -47.26 -9.77
C ARG A 115 -19.03 -46.37 -9.43
N ALA A 116 -18.38 -46.62 -8.28
CA ALA A 116 -17.25 -45.84 -7.81
C ALA A 116 -16.07 -45.89 -8.79
N THR A 117 -15.82 -47.07 -9.37
CA THR A 117 -14.80 -47.24 -10.42
C THR A 117 -15.10 -46.32 -11.59
N VAL A 118 -16.32 -46.35 -12.14
CA VAL A 118 -16.73 -45.46 -13.25
C VAL A 118 -16.57 -43.98 -12.89
N GLU A 119 -16.94 -43.58 -11.67
CA GLU A 119 -16.78 -42.19 -11.19
C GLU A 119 -15.31 -41.73 -11.18
N VAL A 120 -14.39 -42.55 -10.64
CA VAL A 120 -12.93 -42.27 -10.64
C VAL A 120 -12.40 -42.15 -12.06
N ASP A 121 -12.82 -43.08 -12.90
CA ASP A 121 -12.43 -43.17 -14.29
C ASP A 121 -12.91 -41.98 -15.13
N ASP A 122 -14.08 -41.42 -14.81
CA ASP A 122 -14.62 -40.21 -15.44
C ASP A 122 -13.91 -38.95 -14.94
N GLN A 123 -13.58 -38.91 -13.65
CA GLN A 123 -12.78 -37.83 -13.06
C GLN A 123 -11.40 -37.77 -13.70
N SER A 124 -10.74 -38.92 -13.89
CA SER A 124 -9.43 -38.98 -14.55
C SER A 124 -9.46 -38.47 -16.00
N VAL A 125 -10.51 -38.81 -16.77
CA VAL A 125 -10.68 -38.27 -18.13
C VAL A 125 -10.90 -36.76 -18.09
N ALA A 126 -11.74 -36.26 -17.16
CA ALA A 126 -11.98 -34.82 -17.01
C ALA A 126 -10.69 -34.05 -16.69
N GLU A 127 -9.84 -34.60 -15.82
CA GLU A 127 -8.54 -34.03 -15.48
C GLU A 127 -7.58 -34.03 -16.67
N ARG A 128 -7.53 -35.11 -17.46
CA ARG A 128 -6.72 -35.16 -18.69
C ARG A 128 -7.18 -34.11 -19.70
N ILE A 129 -8.49 -33.97 -19.92
CA ILE A 129 -9.05 -32.93 -20.82
C ILE A 129 -8.72 -31.52 -20.31
N ALA A 130 -8.84 -31.27 -19.00
CA ALA A 130 -8.48 -29.99 -18.41
C ALA A 130 -6.98 -29.67 -18.61
N GLY A 131 -6.10 -30.66 -18.44
CA GLY A 131 -4.67 -30.54 -18.72
C GLY A 131 -4.40 -30.21 -20.19
N LEU A 132 -5.06 -30.89 -21.13
CA LEU A 132 -4.94 -30.59 -22.56
C LEU A 132 -5.39 -29.15 -22.90
N ASN A 133 -6.46 -28.66 -22.25
CA ASN A 133 -6.93 -27.29 -22.43
C ASN A 133 -5.92 -26.27 -21.89
N GLN A 134 -5.27 -26.57 -20.75
CA GLN A 134 -4.22 -25.73 -20.19
C GLN A 134 -2.96 -25.72 -21.08
N ASP A 135 -2.56 -26.87 -21.61
CA ASP A 135 -1.46 -26.98 -22.56
C ASP A 135 -1.76 -26.20 -23.84
N ALA A 136 -3.00 -26.28 -24.34
CA ALA A 136 -3.45 -25.52 -25.50
C ALA A 136 -3.41 -24.01 -25.23
N ALA A 137 -3.83 -23.58 -24.05
CA ALA A 137 -3.75 -22.18 -23.61
C ALA A 137 -2.30 -21.71 -23.45
N THR A 138 -1.33 -22.60 -23.23
CA THR A 138 0.09 -22.23 -23.10
C THR A 138 0.80 -22.24 -24.45
N ALA A 139 0.42 -23.15 -25.34
CA ALA A 139 1.03 -23.36 -26.65
C ALA A 139 0.15 -22.84 -27.81
N TRP A 140 -0.62 -21.77 -27.56
CA TRP A 140 -1.56 -21.20 -28.53
C TRP A 140 -0.89 -20.71 -29.83
N GLN A 141 0.42 -20.41 -29.78
CA GLN A 141 1.24 -19.97 -30.91
C GLN A 141 1.61 -21.09 -31.89
N ASP A 142 1.40 -22.37 -31.53
CA ASP A 142 1.73 -23.52 -32.38
C ASP A 142 0.47 -24.27 -32.85
N PRO A 143 -0.08 -23.93 -34.04
CA PRO A 143 -1.25 -24.61 -34.59
C PRO A 143 -1.03 -26.11 -34.87
N ALA A 144 0.21 -26.57 -35.07
CA ALA A 144 0.49 -27.99 -35.25
C ALA A 144 0.36 -28.74 -33.93
N TYR A 145 0.87 -28.15 -32.84
CA TYR A 145 0.72 -28.70 -31.50
C TYR A 145 -0.74 -28.68 -31.02
N LEU A 146 -1.49 -27.58 -31.26
CA LEU A 146 -2.92 -27.52 -30.95
C LEU A 146 -3.72 -28.61 -31.64
N ARG A 147 -3.42 -28.93 -32.91
CA ARG A 147 -4.06 -30.05 -33.61
C ARG A 147 -3.74 -31.39 -32.98
N LYS A 148 -2.53 -31.57 -32.43
CA LYS A 148 -2.16 -32.80 -31.70
C LYS A 148 -2.97 -32.91 -30.42
N LEU A 149 -3.04 -31.85 -29.61
CA LEU A 149 -3.83 -31.82 -28.38
C LEU A 149 -5.33 -32.06 -28.67
N GLY A 150 -5.86 -31.44 -29.71
CA GLY A 150 -7.23 -31.65 -30.16
C GLY A 150 -7.52 -33.11 -30.51
N ARG A 151 -6.63 -33.80 -31.23
CA ARG A 151 -6.80 -35.25 -31.50
C ARG A 151 -6.83 -36.08 -30.22
N THR A 152 -5.93 -35.82 -29.28
CA THR A 152 -5.90 -36.52 -27.99
C THR A 152 -7.18 -36.26 -27.19
N ALA A 153 -7.71 -35.03 -27.18
CA ALA A 153 -8.98 -34.74 -26.53
C ALA A 153 -10.16 -35.50 -27.16
N VAL A 154 -10.17 -35.65 -28.49
CA VAL A 154 -11.18 -36.46 -29.21
C VAL A 154 -11.10 -37.93 -28.79
N GLU A 155 -9.89 -38.49 -28.71
CA GLU A 155 -9.66 -39.89 -28.33
C GLU A 155 -10.17 -40.16 -26.90
N GLU A 156 -9.86 -39.29 -25.94
CA GLU A 156 -10.31 -39.39 -24.55
C GLU A 156 -11.83 -39.30 -24.41
N LEU A 157 -12.49 -38.38 -25.13
CA LEU A 157 -13.94 -38.22 -25.09
C LEU A 157 -14.68 -39.37 -25.78
N ARG A 158 -14.10 -39.96 -26.84
CA ARG A 158 -14.64 -41.17 -27.47
C ARG A 158 -14.50 -42.39 -26.55
N TYR A 159 -13.34 -42.54 -25.93
CA TYR A 159 -13.12 -43.59 -24.92
C TYR A 159 -14.15 -43.50 -23.78
N GLN A 160 -14.42 -42.28 -23.29
CA GLN A 160 -15.46 -42.06 -22.29
C GLN A 160 -16.86 -42.45 -22.82
N GLY A 161 -17.19 -42.10 -24.06
CA GLY A 161 -18.46 -42.45 -24.70
C GLY A 161 -18.66 -43.96 -24.83
N GLU A 162 -17.63 -44.69 -25.27
CA GLU A 162 -17.65 -46.16 -25.36
C GLU A 162 -17.87 -46.80 -23.98
N ARG A 163 -17.19 -46.31 -22.95
CA ARG A 163 -17.32 -46.81 -21.58
C ARG A 163 -18.70 -46.54 -20.97
N ARG A 164 -19.27 -45.36 -21.22
CA ARG A 164 -20.60 -44.97 -20.72
C ARG A 164 -21.76 -45.49 -21.57
N GLY A 165 -21.48 -46.09 -22.73
CA GLY A 165 -22.50 -46.55 -23.65
C GLY A 165 -23.31 -45.41 -24.27
N TRP A 166 -22.68 -44.24 -24.47
CA TRP A 166 -23.31 -43.13 -25.18
C TRP A 166 -23.62 -43.54 -26.61
N ASP A 167 -24.73 -43.03 -27.13
CA ASP A 167 -24.98 -43.19 -28.55
C ASP A 167 -23.96 -42.36 -29.38
N PRO A 168 -23.80 -42.66 -30.68
CA PRO A 168 -22.85 -41.92 -31.53
C PRO A 168 -23.13 -40.42 -31.63
N ALA A 169 -24.39 -39.98 -31.51
CA ALA A 169 -24.76 -38.58 -31.61
C ALA A 169 -24.43 -37.80 -30.33
N GLU A 170 -24.64 -38.40 -29.16
CA GLU A 170 -24.20 -37.85 -27.88
C GLU A 170 -22.66 -37.76 -27.83
N THR A 171 -21.96 -38.82 -28.24
CA THR A 171 -20.49 -38.83 -28.28
C THR A 171 -19.94 -37.73 -29.17
N ASP A 172 -20.50 -37.56 -30.37
CA ASP A 172 -20.07 -36.52 -31.30
C ASP A 172 -20.37 -35.10 -30.77
N THR A 173 -21.50 -34.92 -30.08
CA THR A 173 -21.84 -33.65 -29.43
C THR A 173 -20.82 -33.29 -28.35
N ARG A 174 -20.44 -34.26 -27.51
CA ARG A 174 -19.42 -34.09 -26.45
C ARG A 174 -18.04 -33.79 -27.03
N VAL A 175 -17.66 -34.50 -28.09
CA VAL A 175 -16.39 -34.27 -28.82
C VAL A 175 -16.34 -32.85 -29.39
N ARG A 176 -17.42 -32.39 -30.05
CA ARG A 176 -17.49 -31.02 -30.58
C ARG A 176 -17.39 -29.98 -29.47
N ALA A 177 -18.07 -30.20 -28.34
CA ALA A 177 -17.97 -29.31 -27.19
C ALA A 177 -16.54 -29.23 -26.62
N GLY A 178 -15.88 -30.38 -26.42
CA GLY A 178 -14.51 -30.43 -25.90
C GLY A 178 -13.49 -29.76 -26.83
N LEU A 179 -13.60 -29.99 -28.15
CA LEU A 179 -12.76 -29.29 -29.13
C LEU A 179 -13.04 -27.78 -29.16
N SER A 180 -14.31 -27.38 -29.06
CA SER A 180 -14.70 -25.97 -28.98
C SER A 180 -14.07 -25.30 -27.76
N ASP A 181 -14.09 -25.94 -26.59
CA ASP A 181 -13.49 -25.39 -25.37
C ASP A 181 -11.96 -25.28 -25.47
N LEU A 182 -11.30 -26.27 -26.08
CA LEU A 182 -9.85 -26.27 -26.30
C LEU A 182 -9.41 -25.07 -27.16
N TYR A 183 -10.00 -24.91 -28.34
CA TYR A 183 -9.64 -23.82 -29.25
C TYR A 183 -10.09 -22.45 -28.73
N ALA A 184 -11.29 -22.36 -28.15
CA ALA A 184 -11.75 -21.12 -27.54
C ALA A 184 -10.81 -20.67 -26.42
N GLY A 185 -10.37 -21.58 -25.54
CA GLY A 185 -9.45 -21.26 -24.45
C GLY A 185 -8.08 -20.75 -24.96
N ALA A 186 -7.56 -21.33 -26.03
CA ALA A 186 -6.32 -20.87 -26.67
C ALA A 186 -6.48 -19.47 -27.28
N ILE A 187 -7.57 -19.21 -28.01
CA ILE A 187 -7.86 -17.89 -28.61
C ILE A 187 -8.05 -16.83 -27.52
N GLU A 188 -8.82 -17.14 -26.48
CA GLU A 188 -9.05 -16.23 -25.36
C GLU A 188 -7.73 -15.89 -24.63
N THR A 189 -6.78 -16.83 -24.61
CA THR A 189 -5.45 -16.58 -24.03
C THR A 189 -4.58 -15.73 -24.94
N ALA A 190 -4.63 -15.95 -26.25
CA ALA A 190 -3.95 -15.08 -27.23
C ALA A 190 -4.46 -13.62 -27.14
N ILE A 191 -5.79 -13.42 -27.04
CA ILE A 191 -6.39 -12.09 -26.81
C ILE A 191 -5.88 -11.46 -25.50
N ARG A 192 -5.78 -12.25 -24.43
CA ARG A 192 -5.27 -11.76 -23.13
C ARG A 192 -3.80 -11.37 -23.18
N GLN A 193 -3.00 -12.00 -24.03
CA GLN A 193 -1.60 -11.65 -24.27
C GLN A 193 -1.42 -10.54 -25.31
N GLU A 194 -2.50 -9.87 -25.70
CA GLU A 194 -2.51 -8.75 -26.66
C GLU A 194 -2.05 -9.13 -28.08
N ASP A 195 -1.91 -10.43 -28.39
CA ASP A 195 -1.64 -10.90 -29.76
C ASP A 195 -2.96 -11.10 -30.52
N LEU A 196 -3.54 -9.99 -30.97
CA LEU A 196 -4.81 -9.99 -31.69
C LEU A 196 -4.70 -10.64 -33.08
N ASP A 197 -3.54 -10.55 -33.73
CA ASP A 197 -3.30 -11.13 -35.05
C ASP A 197 -3.20 -12.66 -34.96
N GLY A 198 -2.41 -13.16 -34.00
CA GLY A 198 -2.30 -14.59 -33.69
C GLY A 198 -3.64 -15.17 -33.24
N ALA A 199 -4.37 -14.44 -32.38
CA ALA A 199 -5.72 -14.83 -31.98
C ALA A 199 -6.68 -14.89 -33.17
N SER A 200 -6.67 -13.90 -34.07
CA SER A 200 -7.54 -13.86 -35.25
C SER A 200 -7.24 -15.01 -36.21
N ALA A 201 -5.97 -15.26 -36.49
CA ALA A 201 -5.56 -16.38 -37.34
C ALA A 201 -5.99 -17.74 -36.77
N LEU A 202 -5.86 -17.91 -35.44
CA LEU A 202 -6.31 -19.13 -34.76
C LEU A 202 -7.84 -19.25 -34.77
N TYR A 203 -8.56 -18.14 -34.58
CA TYR A 203 -10.01 -18.12 -34.64
C TYR A 203 -10.53 -18.49 -36.02
N ASP A 204 -9.97 -17.92 -37.09
CA ASP A 204 -10.34 -18.24 -38.46
C ASP A 204 -10.09 -19.73 -38.78
N HIS A 205 -8.98 -20.28 -38.28
CA HIS A 205 -8.67 -21.70 -38.44
C HIS A 205 -9.67 -22.62 -37.72
N ALA A 206 -10.04 -22.27 -36.48
CA ALA A 206 -10.85 -23.13 -35.61
C ALA A 206 -12.36 -22.84 -35.68
N ARG A 207 -12.79 -21.81 -36.41
CA ARG A 207 -14.17 -21.29 -36.42
C ARG A 207 -15.22 -22.37 -36.66
N VAL A 208 -14.95 -23.31 -37.57
CA VAL A 208 -15.89 -24.39 -37.93
C VAL A 208 -16.13 -25.36 -36.76
N VAL A 209 -15.18 -25.48 -35.84
CA VAL A 209 -15.21 -26.41 -34.71
C VAL A 209 -15.78 -25.75 -33.44
N ILE A 210 -15.65 -24.43 -33.32
CA ILE A 210 -16.14 -23.67 -32.17
C ILE A 210 -17.67 -23.54 -32.22
N ALA A 211 -18.34 -23.79 -31.10
CA ALA A 211 -19.79 -23.64 -30.99
C ALA A 211 -20.25 -22.20 -31.28
N LEU A 212 -21.40 -22.02 -31.94
CA LEU A 212 -21.91 -20.69 -32.35
C LEU A 212 -22.03 -19.70 -31.18
N GLU A 213 -22.48 -20.15 -30.01
CA GLU A 213 -22.57 -19.31 -28.81
C GLU A 213 -21.19 -18.83 -28.34
N ARG A 214 -20.17 -19.69 -28.46
CA ARG A 214 -18.77 -19.35 -28.14
C ARG A 214 -18.17 -18.41 -29.18
N GLN A 215 -18.47 -18.59 -30.47
CA GLN A 215 -18.06 -17.66 -31.53
C GLN A 215 -18.52 -16.23 -31.22
N ALA A 216 -19.81 -16.04 -30.90
CA ALA A 216 -20.34 -14.72 -30.54
C ALA A 216 -19.72 -14.13 -29.26
N ALA A 217 -19.26 -14.97 -28.33
CA ALA A 217 -18.52 -14.52 -27.15
C ALA A 217 -17.09 -14.06 -27.51
N ILE A 218 -16.40 -14.82 -28.36
CA ILE A 218 -15.05 -14.51 -28.84
C ILE A 218 -15.07 -13.23 -29.70
N ASP A 219 -16.02 -13.09 -30.63
CA ASP A 219 -16.18 -11.89 -31.46
C ASP A 219 -16.31 -10.63 -30.61
N ARG A 220 -17.14 -10.67 -29.56
CA ARG A 220 -17.29 -9.55 -28.61
C ARG A 220 -16.00 -9.24 -27.85
N ARG A 221 -15.17 -10.25 -27.57
CA ARG A 221 -13.86 -10.04 -26.93
C ARG A 221 -12.86 -9.42 -27.89
N PHE A 222 -12.84 -9.80 -29.16
CA PHE A 222 -12.02 -9.16 -30.18
C PHE A 222 -12.34 -7.67 -30.32
N VAL A 223 -13.63 -7.32 -30.40
CA VAL A 223 -14.06 -5.91 -30.48
C VAL A 223 -13.51 -5.13 -29.29
N ARG A 224 -13.77 -5.61 -28.05
CA ARG A 224 -13.27 -4.95 -26.84
C ARG A 224 -11.74 -4.86 -26.78
N ALA A 225 -11.04 -5.91 -27.18
CA ALA A 225 -9.57 -5.91 -27.13
C ALA A 225 -8.97 -4.94 -28.16
N ARG A 226 -9.58 -4.81 -29.34
CA ARG A 226 -9.21 -3.79 -30.34
C ARG A 226 -9.47 -2.37 -29.84
N GLU A 227 -10.60 -2.14 -29.18
CA GLU A 227 -10.90 -0.84 -28.56
C GLU A 227 -9.86 -0.46 -27.50
N VAL A 228 -9.49 -1.41 -26.64
CA VAL A 228 -8.44 -1.20 -25.62
C VAL A 228 -7.10 -0.89 -26.27
N ALA A 229 -6.69 -1.66 -27.28
CA ALA A 229 -5.45 -1.42 -28.01
C ALA A 229 -5.43 -0.02 -28.65
N LEU A 230 -6.54 0.39 -29.28
CA LEU A 230 -6.71 1.73 -29.84
C LEU A 230 -6.55 2.82 -28.78
N TYR A 231 -7.19 2.67 -27.62
CA TYR A 231 -7.05 3.64 -26.52
C TYR A 231 -5.61 3.72 -26.00
N CYS A 232 -4.90 2.60 -25.90
CA CYS A 232 -3.49 2.57 -25.50
C CYS A 232 -2.59 3.26 -26.52
N ASP A 233 -2.83 3.04 -27.82
CA ASP A 233 -2.07 3.70 -28.88
C ASP A 233 -2.32 5.21 -28.90
N VAL A 234 -3.59 5.64 -28.74
CA VAL A 234 -3.93 7.06 -28.59
C VAL A 234 -3.24 7.66 -27.38
N ASP A 235 -3.28 7.03 -26.19
CA ASP A 235 -2.60 7.57 -25.00
C ASP A 235 -1.09 7.70 -25.20
N ARG A 236 -0.47 6.72 -25.87
CA ARG A 236 0.96 6.73 -26.21
C ARG A 236 1.30 7.90 -27.13
N ASP A 237 0.50 8.11 -28.18
CA ASP A 237 0.69 9.22 -29.12
C ASP A 237 0.52 10.58 -28.41
N MET A 238 -0.49 10.69 -27.54
CA MET A 238 -0.72 11.89 -26.75
C MET A 238 0.40 12.18 -25.75
N ALA A 239 1.06 11.14 -25.22
CA ALA A 239 2.24 11.29 -24.37
C ALA A 239 3.45 11.85 -25.13
N GLY A 240 3.48 11.72 -26.46
CA GLY A 240 4.53 12.26 -27.33
C GLY A 240 4.37 13.74 -27.67
N ILE A 241 3.27 14.40 -27.28
CA ILE A 241 3.05 15.82 -27.55
C ILE A 241 4.10 16.64 -26.78
N PRO A 242 4.93 17.45 -27.47
CA PRO A 242 5.94 18.28 -26.80
C PRO A 242 5.28 19.30 -25.87
N LEU A 243 5.85 19.46 -24.67
CA LEU A 243 5.43 20.50 -23.74
C LEU A 243 6.17 21.80 -24.06
N GLU A 244 5.42 22.89 -24.22
CA GLU A 244 5.99 24.21 -24.48
C GLU A 244 6.03 25.07 -23.21
N PRO A 245 7.09 25.86 -23.00
CA PRO A 245 7.19 26.75 -21.84
C PRO A 245 6.18 27.91 -21.88
N ALA A 246 5.74 28.32 -23.07
CA ALA A 246 4.92 29.52 -23.28
C ALA A 246 3.54 29.47 -22.60
N GLY A 247 3.04 28.28 -22.27
CA GLY A 247 1.78 28.13 -21.56
C GLY A 247 1.42 26.68 -21.27
N PRO A 248 0.42 26.44 -20.41
CA PRO A 248 -0.04 25.09 -20.10
C PRO A 248 -0.59 24.41 -21.37
N PRO A 249 -0.49 23.07 -21.46
CA PRO A 249 -0.98 22.33 -22.62
C PRO A 249 -2.48 22.56 -22.84
N SER A 250 -2.87 23.02 -24.03
CA SER A 250 -4.26 23.41 -24.30
C SER A 250 -5.16 22.19 -24.53
N ALA A 251 -6.40 22.26 -24.04
CA ALA A 251 -7.39 21.21 -24.28
C ALA A 251 -7.70 21.05 -25.78
N GLU A 252 -7.64 22.14 -26.55
CA GLU A 252 -7.89 22.17 -27.98
C GLU A 252 -6.87 21.32 -28.76
N VAL A 253 -5.57 21.42 -28.45
CA VAL A 253 -4.52 20.61 -29.10
C VAL A 253 -4.74 19.11 -28.87
N PHE A 254 -5.10 18.72 -27.65
CA PHE A 254 -5.41 17.31 -27.35
C PHE A 254 -6.71 16.86 -28.02
N ALA A 255 -7.72 17.72 -28.13
CA ALA A 255 -8.97 17.40 -28.82
C ALA A 255 -8.78 17.25 -30.34
N GLU A 256 -7.98 18.12 -30.96
CA GLU A 256 -7.62 18.03 -32.38
C GLU A 256 -6.83 16.76 -32.66
N ARG A 257 -5.81 16.47 -31.85
CA ARG A 257 -5.03 15.23 -32.00
C ARG A 257 -5.89 13.98 -31.79
N ALA A 258 -6.87 14.04 -30.90
CA ALA A 258 -7.80 12.93 -30.65
C ALA A 258 -8.70 12.70 -31.87
N ALA A 259 -9.16 13.77 -32.52
CA ALA A 259 -9.94 13.68 -33.74
C ALA A 259 -9.12 13.09 -34.90
N GLU A 260 -7.84 13.44 -35.03
CA GLU A 260 -6.92 12.87 -36.04
C GLU A 260 -6.69 11.36 -35.85
N LEU A 261 -6.60 10.91 -34.60
CA LEU A 261 -6.35 9.49 -34.26
C LEU A 261 -7.62 8.65 -34.23
N THR A 262 -8.79 9.27 -34.32
CA THR A 262 -10.07 8.54 -34.33
C THR A 262 -10.29 7.92 -35.71
N PRO A 263 -10.50 6.59 -35.81
CA PRO A 263 -10.87 5.96 -37.08
C PRO A 263 -12.15 6.55 -37.67
N GLU A 264 -12.21 6.72 -38.99
CA GLU A 264 -13.38 7.32 -39.67
C GLU A 264 -14.68 6.53 -39.43
N ASP A 265 -14.56 5.21 -39.28
CA ASP A 265 -15.65 4.26 -39.04
C ASP A 265 -15.91 3.98 -37.54
N ALA A 266 -15.24 4.71 -36.64
CA ALA A 266 -15.41 4.53 -35.20
C ALA A 266 -16.86 4.84 -34.75
N SER A 267 -17.37 4.00 -33.85
CA SER A 267 -18.65 4.22 -33.19
C SER A 267 -18.61 5.48 -32.31
N ASP A 268 -19.78 6.01 -31.97
CA ASP A 268 -19.88 7.16 -31.05
C ASP A 268 -19.33 6.82 -29.65
N GLU A 269 -19.45 5.57 -29.21
CA GLU A 269 -18.87 5.07 -27.96
C GLU A 269 -17.33 5.10 -28.00
N VAL A 270 -16.73 4.62 -29.09
CA VAL A 270 -15.28 4.65 -29.29
C VAL A 270 -14.77 6.08 -29.35
N ARG A 271 -15.47 6.97 -30.08
CA ARG A 271 -15.12 8.39 -30.18
C ARG A 271 -15.19 9.08 -28.82
N ALA A 272 -16.20 8.77 -28.01
CA ALA A 272 -16.29 9.28 -26.63
C ALA A 272 -15.17 8.73 -25.73
N GLY A 273 -14.80 7.45 -25.89
CA GLY A 273 -13.66 6.85 -25.20
C GLY A 273 -12.33 7.53 -25.52
N ILE A 274 -12.06 7.78 -26.81
CA ILE A 274 -10.87 8.51 -27.27
C ILE A 274 -10.83 9.93 -26.69
N ALA A 275 -11.96 10.64 -26.66
CA ALA A 275 -12.04 11.97 -26.05
C ALA A 275 -11.72 11.95 -24.54
N GLN A 276 -12.14 10.91 -23.82
CA GLN A 276 -11.78 10.73 -22.40
C GLN A 276 -10.28 10.48 -22.22
N VAL A 277 -9.68 9.63 -23.07
CA VAL A 277 -8.22 9.40 -23.07
C VAL A 277 -7.47 10.71 -23.31
N ALA A 278 -7.89 11.52 -24.29
CA ALA A 278 -7.29 12.81 -24.57
C ALA A 278 -7.37 13.77 -23.37
N ALA A 279 -8.52 13.84 -22.69
CA ALA A 279 -8.67 14.65 -21.49
C ALA A 279 -7.78 14.15 -20.32
N HIS A 280 -7.58 12.84 -20.22
CA HIS A 280 -6.66 12.25 -19.23
C HIS A 280 -5.21 12.60 -19.55
N ALA A 281 -4.82 12.48 -20.82
CA ALA A 281 -3.48 12.80 -21.30
C ALA A 281 -3.16 14.30 -21.12
N GLN A 282 -4.12 15.19 -21.40
CA GLN A 282 -3.98 16.63 -21.16
C GLN A 282 -3.68 16.93 -19.69
N ARG A 283 -4.45 16.35 -18.75
CA ARG A 283 -4.20 16.55 -17.31
C ARG A 283 -2.84 15.99 -16.88
N ARG A 284 -2.38 14.90 -17.49
CA ARG A 284 -1.03 14.36 -17.26
C ARG A 284 0.05 15.34 -17.77
N ALA A 285 -0.12 15.86 -18.98
CA ALA A 285 0.77 16.84 -19.58
C ALA A 285 0.83 18.14 -18.77
N GLU A 286 -0.30 18.64 -18.28
CA GLU A 286 -0.38 19.83 -17.43
C GLU A 286 0.39 19.64 -16.11
N ARG A 287 0.26 18.48 -15.46
CA ARG A 287 1.05 18.16 -14.26
C ARG A 287 2.55 18.12 -14.55
N GLN A 288 2.96 17.53 -15.68
CA GLN A 288 4.36 17.52 -16.09
C GLN A 288 4.87 18.93 -16.38
N TRP A 289 4.07 19.77 -17.03
CA TRP A 289 4.38 21.17 -17.30
C TRP A 289 4.59 21.98 -16.01
N GLN A 290 3.67 21.85 -15.04
CA GLN A 290 3.82 22.51 -13.73
C GLN A 290 5.10 22.07 -13.01
N LYS A 291 5.41 20.76 -13.06
CA LYS A 291 6.63 20.21 -12.47
C LYS A 291 7.89 20.80 -13.13
N GLN A 292 7.92 20.95 -14.45
CA GLN A 292 9.04 21.59 -15.15
C GLN A 292 9.23 23.05 -14.72
N GLN A 293 8.15 23.80 -14.49
CA GLN A 293 8.25 25.17 -13.95
C GLN A 293 8.80 25.19 -12.52
N ALA A 294 8.42 24.22 -11.68
CA ALA A 294 8.97 24.10 -10.33
C ALA A 294 10.48 23.81 -10.36
N GLU A 295 10.90 22.82 -11.17
CA GLU A 295 12.30 22.46 -11.36
C GLU A 295 13.12 23.64 -11.90
N ALA A 296 12.58 24.42 -12.85
CA ALA A 296 13.21 25.62 -13.38
C ALA A 296 13.43 26.69 -12.30
N GLY A 297 12.45 26.92 -11.42
CA GLY A 297 12.58 27.87 -10.31
C GLY A 297 13.70 27.50 -9.34
N VAL A 298 13.78 26.21 -8.97
CA VAL A 298 14.86 25.68 -8.12
C VAL A 298 16.22 25.78 -8.83
N ALA A 299 16.28 25.40 -10.11
CA ALA A 299 17.50 25.46 -10.92
C ALA A 299 18.03 26.90 -11.06
N ALA A 300 17.13 27.88 -11.22
CA ALA A 300 17.50 29.29 -11.29
C ALA A 300 18.16 29.78 -9.99
N LEU A 301 17.64 29.37 -8.83
CA LEU A 301 18.25 29.69 -7.53
C LEU A 301 19.61 29.02 -7.32
N ASP A 302 19.72 27.73 -7.66
CA ASP A 302 21.00 27.01 -7.59
C ASP A 302 22.05 27.65 -8.50
N TRP A 303 21.67 28.04 -9.71
CA TRP A 303 22.53 28.78 -10.62
C TRP A 303 23.01 30.09 -10.00
N PHE A 304 22.10 30.86 -9.37
CA PHE A 304 22.45 32.11 -8.69
C PHE A 304 23.42 31.91 -7.54
N GLY A 305 23.23 30.86 -6.73
CA GLY A 305 24.14 30.49 -5.65
C GLY A 305 25.54 30.13 -6.14
N LYS A 306 25.65 29.47 -7.29
CA LYS A 306 26.91 29.12 -7.95
C LYS A 306 27.59 30.29 -8.67
N ASN A 307 26.82 31.32 -9.02
CA ASN A 307 27.28 32.46 -9.84
C ASN A 307 27.03 33.81 -9.15
N PRO A 308 27.62 34.06 -7.97
CA PRO A 308 27.38 35.30 -7.23
C PRO A 308 27.79 36.53 -8.04
N GLY A 309 26.91 37.54 -8.08
CA GLY A 309 27.14 38.82 -8.77
C GLY A 309 26.97 38.78 -10.29
N ARG A 310 26.61 37.64 -10.89
CA ARG A 310 26.19 37.58 -12.30
C ARG A 310 24.75 38.09 -12.46
N SER A 311 24.48 38.69 -13.61
CA SER A 311 23.12 39.13 -13.98
C SER A 311 22.21 37.91 -14.19
N PHE A 312 20.92 38.02 -13.80
CA PHE A 312 19.91 37.00 -14.11
C PHE A 312 19.76 36.77 -15.63
N LEU A 313 20.12 37.75 -16.46
CA LEU A 313 20.11 37.61 -17.92
C LEU A 313 21.17 36.63 -18.46
N ALA A 314 22.10 36.18 -17.61
CA ALA A 314 23.09 35.16 -17.96
C ALA A 314 22.65 33.74 -17.55
N ILE A 315 21.44 33.58 -16.98
CA ILE A 315 20.85 32.26 -16.75
C ILE A 315 20.66 31.56 -18.10
N PRO A 316 20.99 30.26 -18.21
CA PRO A 316 20.73 29.47 -19.41
C PRO A 316 19.27 29.55 -19.88
N SER A 317 19.05 29.64 -21.19
CA SER A 317 17.71 29.82 -21.77
C SER A 317 16.77 28.65 -21.45
N ASP A 318 17.29 27.43 -21.37
CA ASP A 318 16.55 26.23 -20.97
C ASP A 318 15.98 26.29 -19.55
N ILE A 319 16.55 27.11 -18.67
CA ILE A 319 15.97 27.42 -17.35
C ILE A 319 15.02 28.61 -17.47
N CYS A 320 15.47 29.69 -18.13
CA CYS A 320 14.70 30.93 -18.21
C CYS A 320 13.35 30.78 -18.89
N ASP A 321 13.28 29.99 -19.97
CA ASP A 321 12.06 29.82 -20.75
C ASP A 321 10.96 29.14 -19.91
N TRP A 322 11.34 28.25 -19.00
CA TRP A 322 10.41 27.51 -18.14
C TRP A 322 10.00 28.25 -16.87
N LEU A 323 10.59 29.41 -16.59
CA LEU A 323 10.19 30.22 -15.44
C LEU A 323 8.83 30.85 -15.66
N ALA A 324 7.96 30.68 -14.68
CA ALA A 324 6.68 31.36 -14.68
C ALA A 324 6.82 32.88 -14.47
N PRO A 325 5.84 33.69 -14.89
CA PRO A 325 5.91 35.14 -14.76
C PRO A 325 6.10 35.64 -13.31
N ASP A 326 5.55 34.94 -12.32
CA ASP A 326 5.76 35.23 -10.91
C ASP A 326 7.18 34.89 -10.44
N GLN A 327 7.71 33.75 -10.88
CA GLN A 327 9.08 33.33 -10.61
C GLN A 327 10.12 34.28 -11.23
N GLN A 328 9.86 34.80 -12.44
CA GLN A 328 10.71 35.80 -13.08
C GLN A 328 10.79 37.08 -12.23
N ARG A 329 9.67 37.58 -11.69
CA ARG A 329 9.67 38.73 -10.76
C ARG A 329 10.42 38.42 -9.45
N GLY A 330 10.30 37.19 -8.96
CA GLY A 330 11.06 36.70 -7.81
C GLY A 330 12.57 36.78 -8.03
N LEU A 331 13.05 36.36 -9.20
CA LEU A 331 14.47 36.48 -9.58
C LEU A 331 14.93 37.94 -9.74
N GLU A 332 14.10 38.79 -10.35
CA GLU A 332 14.40 40.23 -10.46
C GLU A 332 14.57 40.85 -9.06
N THR A 333 13.67 40.50 -8.14
CA THR A 333 13.72 40.96 -6.74
C THR A 333 14.98 40.45 -6.04
N LEU A 334 15.31 39.17 -6.18
CA LEU A 334 16.54 38.59 -5.65
C LEU A 334 17.78 39.31 -6.18
N PHE A 335 17.82 39.62 -7.47
CA PHE A 335 18.94 40.30 -8.10
C PHE A 335 19.11 41.75 -7.61
N ILE A 336 18.00 42.49 -7.46
CA ILE A 336 18.02 43.90 -7.04
C ILE A 336 18.28 44.04 -5.54
N GLU A 337 17.60 43.25 -4.71
CA GLU A 337 17.62 43.38 -3.25
C GLU A 337 18.64 42.47 -2.57
N GLY A 338 19.20 41.50 -3.30
CA GLY A 338 20.15 40.51 -2.76
C GLY A 338 19.49 39.43 -1.89
N ARG A 339 18.15 39.41 -1.81
CA ARG A 339 17.37 38.42 -1.08
C ARG A 339 16.00 38.21 -1.74
N LEU A 340 15.43 37.02 -1.54
CA LEU A 340 14.04 36.76 -1.91
C LEU A 340 13.10 37.52 -0.98
N ARG A 341 11.91 37.82 -1.50
CA ARG A 341 10.83 38.45 -0.75
C ARG A 341 9.59 37.59 -0.89
N THR A 342 8.99 37.24 0.23
CA THR A 342 7.73 36.53 0.25
C THR A 342 6.60 37.36 -0.38
N ASP A 343 5.96 36.78 -1.39
CA ASP A 343 4.66 37.24 -1.89
C ASP A 343 3.61 37.02 -0.79
N ARG A 344 3.06 38.13 -0.29
CA ARG A 344 2.12 38.11 0.84
C ARG A 344 0.81 37.39 0.49
N ASP A 345 0.30 37.54 -0.73
CA ASP A 345 -0.97 36.93 -1.10
C ASP A 345 -0.81 35.42 -1.31
N LEU A 346 0.35 34.99 -1.82
CA LEU A 346 0.72 33.58 -1.88
C LEU A 346 0.88 33.00 -0.46
N PHE A 347 1.61 33.69 0.41
CA PHE A 347 1.81 33.26 1.79
C PHE A 347 0.47 33.02 2.49
N GLU A 348 -0.45 33.99 2.45
CA GLU A 348 -1.74 33.87 3.15
C GLU A 348 -2.60 32.73 2.60
N ARG A 349 -2.47 32.43 1.31
CA ARG A 349 -3.17 31.31 0.67
C ARG A 349 -2.63 29.96 1.12
N LEU A 350 -1.30 29.78 1.07
CA LEU A 350 -0.64 28.57 1.53
C LEU A 350 -0.85 28.36 3.03
N ASP A 351 -0.79 29.44 3.81
CA ASP A 351 -1.07 29.45 5.24
C ASP A 351 -2.50 29.00 5.55
N ARG A 352 -3.49 29.57 4.87
CA ARG A 352 -4.90 29.14 5.00
C ARG A 352 -5.06 27.67 4.64
N GLN A 353 -4.50 27.23 3.51
CA GLN A 353 -4.61 25.85 3.05
C GLN A 353 -3.98 24.87 4.06
N MET A 354 -2.79 25.18 4.56
CA MET A 354 -2.10 24.38 5.59
C MET A 354 -2.95 24.17 6.85
N ILE A 355 -3.76 25.15 7.23
CA ILE A 355 -4.49 25.18 8.50
C ILE A 355 -5.88 24.56 8.39
N TYR A 356 -6.60 24.89 7.32
CA TYR A 356 -8.00 24.52 7.11
C TYR A 356 -8.17 23.32 6.18
N GLU A 357 -7.23 23.10 5.27
CA GLU A 357 -7.27 22.04 4.26
C GLU A 357 -5.93 21.27 4.22
N PRO A 358 -5.50 20.67 5.34
CA PRO A 358 -4.16 20.08 5.46
C PRO A 358 -3.90 18.99 4.42
N ASP A 359 -4.92 18.21 4.05
CA ASP A 359 -4.80 17.17 3.03
C ASP A 359 -4.57 17.76 1.64
N ALA A 360 -5.21 18.90 1.32
CA ALA A 360 -4.98 19.61 0.07
C ALA A 360 -3.60 20.26 0.07
N PHE A 361 -3.17 20.84 1.20
CA PHE A 361 -1.84 21.44 1.35
C PHE A 361 -0.72 20.41 1.22
N ALA A 362 -0.93 19.18 1.72
CA ALA A 362 0.03 18.08 1.58
C ALA A 362 0.36 17.78 0.11
N GLY A 363 -0.58 18.01 -0.80
CA GLY A 363 -0.39 17.83 -2.24
C GLY A 363 0.15 19.06 -3.00
N VAL A 364 0.43 20.18 -2.33
CA VAL A 364 0.95 21.39 -2.99
C VAL A 364 2.42 21.20 -3.37
N ASP A 365 2.76 21.55 -4.61
CA ASP A 365 4.15 21.64 -5.05
C ASP A 365 4.77 22.97 -4.58
N LEU A 366 5.47 22.95 -3.43
CA LEU A 366 6.10 24.15 -2.88
C LEU A 366 7.27 24.65 -3.75
N ASP A 367 7.93 23.77 -4.51
CA ASP A 367 9.04 24.14 -5.38
C ASP A 367 8.56 25.06 -6.51
N ARG A 368 7.31 24.90 -6.96
CA ARG A 368 6.66 25.83 -7.92
C ARG A 368 6.66 27.29 -7.43
N HIS A 369 6.67 27.46 -6.12
CA HIS A 369 6.60 28.74 -5.42
C HIS A 369 7.93 29.18 -4.83
N ARG A 370 9.02 28.47 -5.11
CA ARG A 370 10.31 28.66 -4.46
C ARG A 370 10.88 30.09 -4.59
N LEU A 371 10.64 30.75 -5.72
CA LEU A 371 11.09 32.12 -6.00
C LEU A 371 10.12 33.21 -5.49
N SER A 372 8.94 32.80 -5.02
CA SER A 372 7.90 33.68 -4.50
C SER A 372 7.84 33.66 -2.97
N LEU A 373 8.68 32.85 -2.33
CA LEU A 373 8.82 32.72 -0.88
C LEU A 373 10.27 33.00 -0.51
N ASP A 374 10.50 33.72 0.58
CA ASP A 374 11.83 33.77 1.17
C ASP A 374 12.25 32.41 1.76
N ASP A 375 13.53 32.30 2.15
CA ASP A 375 14.09 31.04 2.62
C ASP A 375 13.44 30.57 3.93
N GLU A 376 13.02 31.49 4.79
CA GLU A 376 12.41 31.17 6.08
C GLU A 376 10.98 30.67 5.89
N ASP A 377 10.17 31.38 5.11
CA ASP A 377 8.79 31.02 4.84
C ASP A 377 8.70 29.74 4.01
N HIS A 378 9.60 29.54 3.04
CA HIS A 378 9.68 28.28 2.30
C HIS A 378 10.02 27.10 3.23
N ALA A 379 11.04 27.25 4.09
CA ALA A 379 11.40 26.21 5.05
C ALA A 379 10.27 25.90 6.04
N ARG A 380 9.52 26.92 6.46
CA ARG A 380 8.32 26.76 7.31
C ARG A 380 7.27 25.89 6.63
N PHE A 381 6.90 26.22 5.39
CA PHE A 381 5.89 25.46 4.66
C PHE A 381 6.36 24.03 4.35
N ALA A 382 7.63 23.84 3.97
CA ALA A 382 8.20 22.51 3.72
C ALA A 382 8.22 21.65 4.99
N GLY A 383 8.60 22.23 6.13
CA GLY A 383 8.52 21.57 7.43
C GLY A 383 7.07 21.20 7.79
N ALA A 384 6.13 22.09 7.51
CA ALA A 384 4.71 21.84 7.74
C ALA A 384 4.14 20.72 6.89
N GLN A 385 4.43 20.74 5.59
CA GLN A 385 3.99 19.71 4.65
C GLN A 385 4.51 18.33 5.04
N LYS A 386 5.79 18.26 5.44
CA LYS A 386 6.40 17.02 5.94
C LYS A 386 5.68 16.49 7.17
N ALA A 387 5.43 17.33 8.17
CA ALA A 387 4.78 16.88 9.40
C ALA A 387 3.33 16.42 9.16
N ILE A 388 2.60 17.08 8.27
CA ILE A 388 1.24 16.66 7.87
C ILE A 388 1.29 15.29 7.18
N THR A 389 2.22 15.11 6.23
CA THR A 389 2.38 13.86 5.47
C THR A 389 2.80 12.70 6.37
N ASP A 390 3.72 12.95 7.31
CA ASP A 390 4.23 11.95 8.25
C ASP A 390 3.24 11.66 9.41
N GLY A 391 2.13 12.40 9.50
CA GLY A 391 1.22 12.34 10.66
C GLY A 391 1.89 12.77 11.97
N SER A 392 2.96 13.55 11.89
CA SER A 392 3.78 13.97 13.03
C SER A 392 3.09 15.07 13.83
N SER A 393 3.04 14.89 15.16
CA SER A 393 2.63 15.93 16.09
C SER A 393 3.76 16.94 16.34
N ASP A 394 4.26 17.61 15.29
CA ASP A 394 5.27 18.64 15.47
C ASP A 394 4.68 19.78 16.33
N SER A 395 5.28 19.95 17.51
CA SER A 395 4.86 20.93 18.49
C SER A 395 4.88 22.36 17.94
N ALA A 396 5.77 22.71 17.01
CA ALA A 396 5.83 24.03 16.41
C ALA A 396 4.61 24.31 15.52
N ILE A 397 4.20 23.32 14.71
CA ILE A 397 3.03 23.42 13.84
C ILE A 397 1.75 23.43 14.65
N ILE A 398 1.66 22.61 15.71
CA ILE A 398 0.50 22.63 16.61
C ILE A 398 0.33 24.01 17.25
N ARG A 399 1.43 24.61 17.73
CA ARG A 399 1.41 25.97 18.30
C ARG A 399 1.00 27.01 17.26
N TYR A 400 1.59 26.95 16.07
CA TYR A 400 1.26 27.86 14.98
C TYR A 400 -0.21 27.73 14.57
N ARG A 401 -0.72 26.50 14.43
CA ARG A 401 -2.12 26.22 14.11
C ARG A 401 -3.07 26.74 15.18
N ARG A 402 -2.71 26.57 16.45
CA ARG A 402 -3.47 27.14 17.57
C ARG A 402 -3.49 28.66 17.49
N ALA A 403 -2.34 29.29 17.26
CA ALA A 403 -2.22 30.74 17.14
C ALA A 403 -3.11 31.25 16.00
N ARG A 404 -2.98 30.69 14.80
CA ARG A 404 -3.76 31.07 13.62
C ARG A 404 -5.27 30.93 13.84
N LEU A 405 -5.73 29.77 14.29
CA LEU A 405 -7.15 29.51 14.55
C LEU A 405 -7.69 30.36 15.70
N GLY A 406 -6.85 30.67 16.68
CA GLY A 406 -7.19 31.57 17.79
C GLY A 406 -7.38 32.99 17.29
N THR A 407 -6.45 33.48 16.47
CA THR A 407 -6.53 34.81 15.85
C THR A 407 -7.81 34.96 15.03
N ASP A 408 -8.12 34.02 14.13
CA ASP A 408 -9.33 34.13 13.30
C ASP A 408 -10.61 34.12 14.13
N ARG A 409 -10.69 33.27 15.17
CA ARG A 409 -11.83 33.27 16.09
C ARG A 409 -11.97 34.59 16.85
N ALA A 410 -10.86 35.18 17.29
CA ALA A 410 -10.86 36.44 18.01
C ALA A 410 -11.24 37.62 17.10
N LEU A 411 -10.77 37.63 15.86
CA LEU A 411 -11.16 38.61 14.84
C LEU A 411 -12.65 38.50 14.50
N GLU A 412 -13.16 37.29 14.29
CA GLU A 412 -14.57 37.03 14.00
C GLU A 412 -15.47 37.47 15.15
N ALA A 413 -15.07 37.21 16.40
CA ALA A 413 -15.80 37.67 17.59
C ALA A 413 -15.91 39.20 17.68
N LYS A 414 -15.02 39.94 17.01
CA LYS A 414 -15.04 41.41 16.91
C LYS A 414 -15.71 41.93 15.65
N GLY A 415 -16.19 41.04 14.78
CA GLY A 415 -16.74 41.42 13.47
C GLY A 415 -15.69 41.98 12.51
N ILE A 416 -14.41 41.66 12.70
CA ILE A 416 -13.34 42.01 11.76
C ILE A 416 -13.32 40.94 10.66
N ASP A 417 -13.29 41.39 9.40
CA ASP A 417 -13.17 40.50 8.25
C ASP A 417 -11.83 39.75 8.30
N THR A 418 -11.90 38.43 8.47
CA THR A 418 -10.73 37.56 8.58
C THR A 418 -9.93 37.52 7.29
N ASP A 419 -10.50 37.84 6.13
CA ASP A 419 -9.79 37.92 4.85
C ASP A 419 -9.28 39.34 4.51
N GLY A 420 -9.64 40.32 5.35
CA GLY A 420 -9.29 41.73 5.19
C GLY A 420 -7.82 42.07 5.49
N PRO A 421 -7.34 43.26 5.09
CA PRO A 421 -5.96 43.68 5.29
C PRO A 421 -5.59 43.83 6.78
N GLU A 422 -6.53 44.19 7.64
CA GLU A 422 -6.34 44.29 9.09
C GLU A 422 -6.01 42.93 9.72
N ALA A 423 -6.77 41.90 9.35
CA ALA A 423 -6.53 40.53 9.81
C ALA A 423 -5.12 40.04 9.42
N ARG A 424 -4.64 40.36 8.21
CA ARG A 424 -3.29 39.99 7.75
C ARG A 424 -2.19 40.62 8.60
N VAL A 425 -2.35 41.89 8.98
CA VAL A 425 -1.39 42.58 9.87
C VAL A 425 -1.36 41.92 11.25
N ILE A 426 -2.53 41.67 11.83
CA ILE A 426 -2.65 41.03 13.15
C ILE A 426 -2.01 39.62 13.14
N ARG A 427 -2.28 38.80 12.11
CA ARG A 427 -1.63 37.49 11.96
C ARG A 427 -0.12 37.58 11.88
N ALA A 428 0.40 38.56 11.11
CA ALA A 428 1.83 38.76 10.96
C ALA A 428 2.47 39.12 12.31
N ASN A 429 1.85 40.01 13.08
CA ASN A 429 2.32 40.39 14.41
C ASN A 429 2.26 39.22 15.40
N VAL A 430 1.16 38.46 15.44
CA VAL A 430 1.05 37.24 16.27
C VAL A 430 2.15 36.24 15.94
N ARG A 431 2.47 36.08 14.65
CA ARG A 431 3.53 35.19 14.19
C ARG A 431 4.92 35.66 14.60
N GLU A 432 5.21 36.96 14.46
CA GLU A 432 6.46 37.57 14.90
C GLU A 432 6.65 37.38 16.41
N LEU A 433 5.62 37.70 17.21
CA LEU A 433 5.62 37.48 18.65
C LEU A 433 5.83 36.01 19.02
N LEU A 434 5.22 35.08 18.27
CA LEU A 434 5.38 33.65 18.50
C LEU A 434 6.80 33.16 18.16
N GLY A 435 7.42 33.72 17.10
CA GLY A 435 8.79 33.42 16.69
C GLY A 435 9.83 33.94 17.70
N ASP A 436 9.61 35.15 18.22
CA ASP A 436 10.51 35.79 19.19
C ASP A 436 10.36 35.24 20.61
N PHE A 437 9.24 34.58 20.92
CA PHE A 437 8.91 34.14 22.27
C PHE A 437 10.03 33.35 22.95
N GLU A 438 10.62 32.36 22.26
CA GLU A 438 11.64 31.52 22.86
C GLU A 438 12.95 32.27 23.12
N ALA A 439 13.29 33.23 22.27
CA ALA A 439 14.46 34.09 22.46
C ALA A 439 14.28 35.04 23.66
N VAL A 440 13.04 35.49 23.90
CA VAL A 440 12.69 36.41 25.00
C VAL A 440 12.53 35.66 26.33
N GLU A 441 11.78 34.57 26.34
CA GLU A 441 11.36 33.86 27.56
C GLU A 441 12.26 32.66 27.90
N GLY A 442 13.15 32.24 27.01
CA GLY A 442 14.07 31.12 27.21
C GLY A 442 13.40 29.74 27.30
N ARG A 443 12.13 29.65 26.88
CA ARG A 443 11.33 28.41 26.81
C ARG A 443 10.35 28.50 25.63
N SER A 444 9.93 27.35 25.10
CA SER A 444 8.89 27.34 24.07
C SER A 444 7.51 27.75 24.64
N PRO A 445 6.65 28.41 23.84
CA PRO A 445 5.33 28.84 24.30
C PRO A 445 4.40 27.63 24.51
N ASN A 446 3.65 27.63 25.61
CA ASN A 446 2.58 26.67 25.87
C ASN A 446 1.24 27.20 25.32
N GLY A 447 0.16 26.44 25.49
CA GLY A 447 -1.16 26.83 24.99
C GLY A 447 -1.70 28.16 25.56
N GLN A 448 -1.43 28.46 26.83
CA GLN A 448 -1.84 29.71 27.47
C GLN A 448 -1.02 30.91 26.97
N ASP A 449 0.27 30.72 26.72
CA ASP A 449 1.12 31.76 26.15
C ASP A 449 0.63 32.13 24.74
N VAL A 450 0.31 31.13 23.91
CA VAL A 450 -0.25 31.34 22.56
C VAL A 450 -1.56 32.11 22.62
N ASP A 451 -2.49 31.68 23.49
CA ASP A 451 -3.78 32.36 23.64
C ASP A 451 -3.59 33.80 24.14
N GLY A 452 -2.64 34.04 25.06
CA GLY A 452 -2.28 35.37 25.57
C GLY A 452 -1.71 36.30 24.49
N ILE A 453 -0.83 35.80 23.62
CA ILE A 453 -0.30 36.55 22.47
C ILE A 453 -1.44 36.95 21.53
N VAL A 454 -2.32 35.99 21.19
CA VAL A 454 -3.46 36.22 20.30
C VAL A 454 -4.39 37.29 20.87
N SER A 455 -4.81 37.15 22.13
CA SER A 455 -5.69 38.12 22.78
C SER A 455 -5.03 39.49 22.88
N GLY A 456 -3.76 39.56 23.31
CA GLY A 456 -3.05 40.83 23.46
C GLY A 456 -2.94 41.63 22.16
N GLU A 457 -2.76 40.95 21.02
CA GLU A 457 -2.68 41.58 19.71
C GLU A 457 -4.06 41.97 19.16
N VAL A 458 -5.06 41.09 19.29
CA VAL A 458 -6.42 41.36 18.78
C VAL A 458 -7.15 42.41 19.63
N ASP A 459 -6.90 42.46 20.94
CA ASP A 459 -7.47 43.43 21.88
C ASP A 459 -6.80 44.80 21.83
N GLY A 460 -5.65 44.91 21.17
CA GLY A 460 -4.88 46.16 21.15
C GLY A 460 -4.31 46.52 22.52
N ASP A 461 -4.37 45.62 23.51
CA ASP A 461 -3.84 45.83 24.85
C ASP A 461 -2.30 45.86 24.86
N LEU A 462 -1.65 45.21 23.88
CA LEU A 462 -0.21 45.37 23.64
C LEU A 462 0.15 46.71 22.96
N ALA A 463 -0.82 47.44 22.40
CA ALA A 463 -0.60 48.75 21.77
C ALA A 463 -0.64 49.92 22.78
N GLN A 464 -1.18 49.74 24.00
CA GLN A 464 -1.09 50.75 25.07
C GLN A 464 0.14 50.59 25.98
N ALA A 465 0.97 49.57 25.74
CA ALA A 465 2.28 49.41 26.38
C ALA A 465 3.47 49.68 25.43
N LYS A 466 3.29 50.51 24.39
CA LYS A 466 4.41 51.13 23.65
C LYS A 466 4.29 52.66 23.67
N PRO A 467 5.21 53.42 24.28
CA PRO A 467 5.52 54.74 23.74
C PRO A 467 6.11 54.55 22.33
N PRO A 468 6.04 55.55 21.44
CA PRO A 468 6.33 55.36 20.02
C PRO A 468 7.76 54.83 19.85
N PHE A 469 7.88 53.66 19.23
CA PHE A 469 9.15 53.22 18.68
C PHE A 469 9.40 54.02 17.41
N VAL A 470 9.77 55.29 17.60
CA VAL A 470 10.69 55.97 16.71
C VAL A 470 11.87 55.03 16.63
N VAL A 471 12.10 54.40 15.47
CA VAL A 471 13.44 53.90 15.15
C VAL A 471 14.31 55.15 15.25
N PRO A 472 15.19 55.30 16.25
CA PRO A 472 16.18 56.34 16.17
C PRO A 472 17.00 55.91 14.97
N ARG A 473 16.97 56.71 13.90
CA ARG A 473 18.09 56.80 12.97
C ARG A 473 19.31 56.89 13.88
N MET A 474 20.07 55.80 14.04
CA MET A 474 21.15 55.75 15.02
C MET A 474 22.03 56.98 14.75
N PRO A 475 22.14 57.95 15.68
CA PRO A 475 23.39 58.66 15.72
C PRO A 475 24.39 57.58 16.11
N THR A 476 25.47 57.45 15.34
CA THR A 476 26.65 56.65 15.66
C THR A 476 26.99 56.79 17.15
N ARG A 477 26.45 55.91 17.99
CA ARG A 477 26.81 55.80 19.40
C ARG A 477 28.06 54.96 19.39
N THR A 478 29.19 55.62 19.51
CA THR A 478 30.46 54.98 19.82
C THR A 478 30.23 53.92 20.91
N PRO A 479 30.57 52.65 20.67
CA PRO A 479 30.42 51.60 21.67
C PRO A 479 31.11 52.02 22.98
N ARG A 480 30.36 51.99 24.10
CA ARG A 480 30.95 52.19 25.42
C ARG A 480 31.60 50.87 25.83
N TYR A 481 32.92 50.90 25.95
CA TYR A 481 33.73 49.77 26.38
C TYR A 481 33.87 49.74 27.90
N GLN A 482 34.04 48.54 28.46
CA GLN A 482 34.48 48.38 29.84
C GLN A 482 35.87 48.96 30.05
N GLU A 483 36.14 49.39 31.27
CA GLU A 483 37.42 49.97 31.65
C GLU A 483 38.37 48.88 32.14
N PRO A 484 39.66 48.95 31.76
CA PRO A 484 40.65 48.05 32.32
C PRO A 484 40.79 48.29 33.82
N ILE A 485 40.91 47.22 34.60
CA ILE A 485 41.06 47.32 36.07
C ILE A 485 42.44 47.95 36.39
N PRO A 486 42.49 49.16 37.00
CA PRO A 486 43.76 49.82 37.29
C PRO A 486 44.61 49.01 38.28
N GLY A 487 45.88 48.76 37.97
CA GLY A 487 46.81 48.01 38.83
C GLY A 487 46.88 46.50 38.59
N ALA A 488 46.02 45.94 37.73
CA ALA A 488 46.10 44.53 37.35
C ALA A 488 47.35 44.26 36.49
N SER A 489 48.39 43.63 37.06
CA SER A 489 49.64 43.30 36.36
C SER A 489 50.04 41.83 36.58
N GLY A 490 50.75 41.25 35.63
CA GLY A 490 51.20 39.85 35.71
C GLY A 490 50.08 38.81 35.50
N LYS A 491 50.08 37.75 36.33
CA LYS A 491 49.15 36.61 36.22
C LYS A 491 47.68 36.99 36.40
N ASP A 492 47.41 38.11 37.07
CA ASP A 492 46.06 38.53 37.44
C ASP A 492 45.28 39.12 36.27
N ALA A 493 45.95 39.78 35.31
CA ALA A 493 45.31 40.38 34.13
C ALA A 493 45.27 39.46 32.89
N ALA A 494 45.77 38.22 32.99
CA ALA A 494 45.81 37.22 31.91
C ALA A 494 46.21 37.81 30.53
N LYS A 495 47.42 38.39 30.45
CA LYS A 495 47.93 39.08 29.24
C LYS A 495 48.33 38.16 28.07
N ASP A 496 48.22 36.84 28.24
CA ASP A 496 48.47 35.85 27.19
C ASP A 496 47.25 35.77 26.27
N ILE A 497 47.13 36.77 25.38
CA ILE A 497 46.10 36.84 24.34
C ILE A 497 46.72 36.76 22.95
N PRO A 498 45.98 36.26 21.94
CA PRO A 498 46.40 36.30 20.55
C PRO A 498 46.80 37.72 20.13
N SER A 499 47.89 37.86 19.38
CA SER A 499 48.44 39.17 18.99
C SER A 499 47.43 40.02 18.23
N TRP A 500 46.57 39.41 17.42
CA TRP A 500 45.54 40.06 16.62
C TRP A 500 44.41 40.66 17.46
N ALA A 501 44.20 40.16 18.69
CA ALA A 501 43.13 40.62 19.57
C ALA A 501 43.57 41.70 20.56
N ARG A 502 44.82 42.17 20.50
CA ARG A 502 45.31 43.23 21.38
C ARG A 502 44.59 44.56 21.11
N GLY A 503 44.09 45.17 22.19
CA GLY A 503 43.37 46.44 22.12
C GLY A 503 41.85 46.29 22.01
N GLN A 504 41.35 45.08 21.75
CA GLN A 504 39.93 44.76 21.84
C GLN A 504 39.45 44.86 23.29
N ARG A 505 38.22 45.33 23.49
CA ARG A 505 37.63 45.51 24.82
C ARG A 505 36.21 44.95 24.87
N PRO A 506 35.75 44.43 26.02
CA PRO A 506 34.36 44.07 26.22
C PRO A 506 33.48 45.32 26.15
N LEU A 507 32.25 45.17 25.63
CA LEU A 507 31.24 46.22 25.73
C LEU A 507 30.66 46.27 27.14
N VAL A 508 30.17 47.45 27.55
CA VAL A 508 29.42 47.59 28.81
C VAL A 508 28.19 46.68 28.77
N GLY A 509 28.10 45.72 29.70
CA GLY A 509 27.04 44.71 29.75
C GLY A 509 27.44 43.33 29.20
N GLU A 510 28.54 43.20 28.47
CA GLU A 510 29.08 41.89 28.05
C GLU A 510 29.85 41.22 29.19
N ASN A 511 29.63 39.93 29.41
CA ASN A 511 30.57 39.10 30.17
C ASN A 511 31.73 38.64 29.27
N GLY A 512 32.84 38.14 29.83
CA GLY A 512 33.99 37.73 29.02
C GLY A 512 33.70 36.57 28.06
N LYS A 513 32.67 35.77 28.32
CA LYS A 513 32.18 34.74 27.38
C LYS A 513 31.60 35.40 26.12
N ALA A 514 30.71 36.38 26.30
CA ALA A 514 30.06 37.11 25.21
C ALA A 514 31.07 37.95 24.41
N ALA A 515 31.98 38.64 25.10
CA ALA A 515 33.03 39.43 24.45
C ALA A 515 33.98 38.55 23.62
N ALA A 516 34.39 37.39 24.15
CA ALA A 516 35.24 36.45 23.42
C ALA A 516 34.52 35.83 22.21
N ARG A 517 33.23 35.50 22.35
CA ARG A 517 32.41 34.96 21.25
C ARG A 517 32.30 35.99 20.11
N ARG A 518 31.94 37.23 20.43
CA ARG A 518 31.85 38.33 19.44
C ARG A 518 33.15 38.54 18.68
N ILE A 519 34.28 38.60 19.39
CA ILE A 519 35.59 38.83 18.76
C ILE A 519 36.04 37.64 17.90
N MET A 520 35.69 36.41 18.29
CA MET A 520 35.97 35.23 17.48
C MET A 520 35.05 35.16 16.24
N ASP A 521 33.79 35.54 16.37
CA ASP A 521 32.84 35.65 15.25
C ASP A 521 33.26 36.76 14.26
N GLU A 522 33.74 37.90 14.75
CA GLU A 522 34.31 38.98 13.92
C GLU A 522 35.55 38.52 13.14
N GLN A 523 36.41 37.70 13.75
CA GLN A 523 37.67 37.27 13.13
C GLN A 523 37.51 36.10 12.16
N TYR A 524 36.74 35.07 12.54
CA TYR A 524 36.65 33.81 11.81
C TYR A 524 35.29 33.59 11.14
N GLY A 525 34.25 34.33 11.54
CA GLY A 525 32.87 34.11 11.14
C GLY A 525 32.12 33.13 12.07
N PRO A 526 30.79 33.29 12.24
CA PRO A 526 29.98 32.41 13.07
C PRO A 526 30.14 30.94 12.66
N GLY A 527 30.40 30.06 13.63
CA GLY A 527 30.50 28.62 13.41
C GLY A 527 31.84 28.10 12.85
N LYS A 528 32.82 28.98 12.57
CA LYS A 528 34.15 28.58 12.07
C LYS A 528 35.22 28.40 13.15
N TRP A 529 34.84 28.47 14.42
CA TRP A 529 35.74 28.33 15.57
C TRP A 529 35.06 27.57 16.70
N SER A 530 35.82 27.09 17.68
CA SER A 530 35.32 26.26 18.80
C SER A 530 35.44 26.95 20.16
N GLU A 531 34.40 26.83 21.00
CA GLU A 531 34.42 27.28 22.40
C GLU A 531 35.43 26.51 23.28
N THR A 532 35.95 25.38 22.81
CA THR A 532 37.04 24.64 23.46
C THR A 532 38.42 25.04 22.94
N GLY A 533 38.48 25.93 21.94
CA GLY A 533 39.72 26.41 21.32
C GLY A 533 40.59 27.23 22.28
N ARG A 534 41.91 27.07 22.16
CA ARG A 534 42.89 27.78 23.00
C ARG A 534 42.74 29.30 22.94
N GLU A 535 42.51 29.86 21.75
CA GLU A 535 42.36 31.30 21.53
C GLU A 535 41.11 31.87 22.22
N TYR A 536 39.98 31.17 22.10
CA TYR A 536 38.74 31.55 22.78
C TYR A 536 38.89 31.55 24.30
N GLN A 537 39.55 30.52 24.86
CA GLN A 537 39.78 30.43 26.31
C GLN A 537 40.74 31.53 26.82
N GLN A 538 41.74 31.89 26.03
CA GLN A 538 42.65 33.01 26.32
C GLN A 538 41.89 34.35 26.34
N LEU A 539 41.06 34.60 25.33
CA LEU A 539 40.24 35.82 25.23
C LEU A 539 39.21 35.92 26.35
N LYS A 540 38.47 34.85 26.60
CA LYS A 540 37.48 34.79 27.69
C LYS A 540 38.14 35.15 29.03
N LYS A 541 39.27 34.51 29.33
CA LYS A 541 40.02 34.74 30.58
C LYS A 541 40.58 36.17 30.68
N HIS A 542 40.99 36.75 29.55
CA HIS A 542 41.47 38.13 29.50
C HIS A 542 40.33 39.13 29.77
N PHE A 543 39.17 38.93 29.14
CA PHE A 543 38.02 39.81 29.31
C PHE A 543 37.36 39.68 30.68
N ASP A 544 37.27 38.48 31.24
CA ASP A 544 36.71 38.26 32.58
C ASP A 544 37.59 38.85 33.70
N ARG A 545 38.92 38.95 33.50
CA ARG A 545 39.86 39.36 34.56
C ARG A 545 40.44 40.75 34.38
N GLY A 546 40.46 41.25 33.15
CA GLY A 546 41.13 42.50 32.79
C GLY A 546 40.24 43.73 32.87
N TYR A 547 38.91 43.56 32.88
CA TYR A 547 37.95 44.64 32.64
C TYR A 547 36.82 44.66 33.66
N ARG A 548 36.30 45.87 33.93
CA ARG A 548 35.14 46.08 34.79
C ARG A 548 34.21 47.13 34.18
N THR A 549 32.93 47.05 34.55
CA THR A 549 31.94 48.06 34.19
C THR A 549 32.33 49.42 34.81
N PRO A 550 32.30 50.53 34.04
CA PRO A 550 32.64 51.87 34.54
C PRO A 550 31.69 52.27 35.70
N THR A 551 32.24 52.76 36.81
CA THR A 551 31.47 53.17 38.00
C THR A 551 31.29 54.69 38.01
N THR A 552 30.32 55.22 37.26
CA THR A 552 29.96 56.65 37.33
C THR A 552 28.45 56.89 37.16
N GLY A 553 27.79 57.20 38.30
CA GLY A 553 26.72 58.19 38.52
C GLY A 553 25.42 58.13 37.72
N PHE A 554 24.36 57.56 38.30
CA PHE A 554 22.96 57.94 38.03
C PHE A 554 22.44 58.82 39.20
N PRO A 555 21.84 59.99 38.95
CA PRO A 555 21.13 60.72 39.99
C PRO A 555 19.78 60.04 40.27
N MET A 556 19.51 59.79 41.56
CA MET A 556 18.19 59.47 42.07
C MET A 556 17.37 60.76 42.13
N ASP A 557 16.22 60.78 41.46
CA ASP A 557 15.09 61.65 41.79
C ASP A 557 13.81 60.85 41.54
N MET A 558 13.16 60.40 42.61
CA MET A 558 11.71 60.11 42.70
C MET A 558 11.28 60.15 44.17
N GLU A 559 10.90 61.33 44.64
CA GLU A 559 9.71 61.57 45.50
C GLU A 559 8.62 62.12 44.55
N ALA A 560 7.31 61.89 44.64
CA ALA A 560 6.44 61.37 45.69
C ALA A 560 5.25 60.62 45.06
#